data_AF-A0A957QU01-F1
#
_entry.id   AF-A0A957QU01-F1
#
_cell.length_a   1.000
_cell.length_b   1.000
_cell.length_c   1.000
_cell.angle_alpha   90.00
_cell.angle_beta   90.00
_cell.angle_gamma   90.00
#
_symmetry.space_group_name_H-M   'P 1'
#
loop_
_entity.id
_entity.type
_entity.pdbx_description
1 polymer ?
#
loop_
_entity_poly.entity_id
_entity_poly.type
_entity_poly.pdbx_seq_one_letter_code
_entity_poly.pdbx_strand_id
1 'polypeptide(L)'
;MTPHGTRKTFFLIALLAVAAMVFAACAAPAAAPATGGEQPAAAAPSSDLPAEPGRGTDGTVTLVYWQQVSILNPYLSSGTKDFHGASLIVEPLLEFNQDSELVPVLAQEIPTVENGGISEDLLSITYKLLPDVVWADGTPLTADDFVFTWQFCTNELTGCTVQNFVGVESVEAVDAGTVKISFAEPTPYPYIPFVGYLSPVLQKAQFEGCEGEAAQSCSEQNTSPIGTGPYKVKEFRANDTVVYEINENYRKADKPHFAEVVIKGAEDASASARAVLETGEADYGWNLQVEPDVLLDMESKGNGKVIAAYGGNVERILINFTNPDPNLGDKRSVWSPDDANPHPFLTDPAVRQALSMAIDRNIIAEQLYGPGGVATCNILSGPPSVVSTANDACLTQDIEGANALLDEAGYADTNGDGIREMADGT
;
A
#
# COMPACT_ATOMS: atom_id res chain seq x y z
N MET A 1 40.65 54.13 42.35
CA MET A 1 40.28 54.92 43.55
C MET A 1 39.61 56.17 43.02
N THR A 2 38.31 56.44 43.15
CA THR A 2 37.29 56.19 44.19
C THR A 2 35.91 56.44 43.54
N PRO A 3 34.81 55.78 43.93
CA PRO A 3 33.47 56.26 43.61
C PRO A 3 32.68 56.74 44.83
N HIS A 4 31.81 57.71 44.55
CA HIS A 4 30.95 58.50 45.42
C HIS A 4 29.62 57.81 45.78
N GLY A 5 29.06 58.21 46.94
CA GLY A 5 27.64 58.07 47.30
C GLY A 5 26.73 59.00 46.46
N THR A 6 25.43 59.18 46.72
CA THR A 6 24.65 59.06 47.96
C THR A 6 23.14 59.24 47.63
N ARG A 7 22.27 58.51 48.33
CA ARG A 7 20.99 58.93 49.00
C ARG A 7 19.80 59.63 48.26
N LYS A 8 18.60 59.05 48.54
CA LYS A 8 17.37 59.62 49.20
C LYS A 8 16.05 59.87 48.41
N THR A 9 15.02 59.10 48.79
CA THR A 9 13.66 59.45 49.30
C THR A 9 12.47 59.92 48.40
N PHE A 10 11.43 59.06 48.32
CA PHE A 10 9.93 59.21 48.30
C PHE A 10 9.21 60.54 47.88
N PHE A 11 8.24 60.49 46.93
CA PHE A 11 6.75 60.34 47.11
C PHE A 11 5.88 60.94 45.93
N LEU A 12 4.80 60.20 45.54
CA LEU A 12 3.46 60.55 44.95
C LEU A 12 3.23 61.12 43.50
N ILE A 13 2.36 60.38 42.78
CA ILE A 13 1.16 60.78 41.96
C ILE A 13 1.25 61.19 40.46
N ALA A 14 0.64 60.30 39.65
CA ALA A 14 -0.33 60.44 38.52
C ALA A 14 0.00 60.97 37.11
N LEU A 15 -0.52 60.15 36.15
CA LEU A 15 -1.04 60.42 34.79
C LEU A 15 -0.07 60.86 33.67
N LEU A 16 0.21 59.99 32.69
CA LEU A 16 -0.53 59.84 31.40
C LEU A 16 0.28 59.01 30.37
N ALA A 17 -0.38 57.98 29.83
CA ALA A 17 -0.27 57.31 28.52
C ALA A 17 1.07 57.24 27.74
N VAL A 18 1.52 56.03 27.40
CA VAL A 18 1.41 55.39 26.05
C VAL A 18 2.23 54.09 26.02
N ALA A 19 1.56 53.01 25.60
CA ALA A 19 2.01 51.76 24.96
C ALA A 19 3.27 51.00 25.45
N ALA A 20 3.07 49.77 25.95
CA ALA A 20 3.64 48.53 25.36
C ALA A 20 3.27 47.28 26.20
N MET A 21 2.54 46.37 25.54
CA MET A 21 2.57 44.90 25.63
C MET A 21 2.84 44.19 26.97
N VAL A 22 1.78 43.56 27.52
CA VAL A 22 1.89 42.27 28.24
C VAL A 22 0.68 41.41 27.84
N PHE A 23 0.95 40.19 27.39
CA PHE A 23 -0.02 39.14 27.10
C PHE A 23 -0.78 38.74 28.38
N ALA A 24 -2.09 38.94 28.38
CA ALA A 24 -3.00 38.37 29.36
C ALA A 24 -3.45 36.98 28.89
N ALA A 25 -3.12 35.95 29.66
CA ALA A 25 -3.76 34.64 29.56
C ALA A 25 -5.23 34.79 29.97
N CYS A 26 -6.15 34.65 29.00
CA CYS A 26 -7.57 34.43 29.28
C CYS A 26 -7.85 32.94 29.12
N ALA A 27 -8.29 32.31 30.20
CA ALA A 27 -8.98 31.02 30.17
C ALA A 27 -10.29 31.19 29.39
N ALA A 28 -10.49 30.38 28.35
CA ALA A 28 -11.75 30.30 27.62
C ALA A 28 -12.67 29.25 28.28
N PRO A 29 -14.01 29.49 28.32
CA PRO A 29 -14.95 28.57 28.95
C PRO A 29 -15.18 27.33 28.09
N ALA A 30 -15.40 26.19 28.76
CA ALA A 30 -15.86 24.95 28.14
C ALA A 30 -17.15 25.20 27.34
N ALA A 31 -17.13 24.87 26.05
CA ALA A 31 -18.29 24.93 25.18
C ALA A 31 -19.23 23.74 25.46
N ALA A 32 -20.52 24.04 25.62
CA ALA A 32 -21.60 23.06 25.72
C ALA A 32 -21.82 22.34 24.37
N PRO A 33 -22.45 21.15 24.35
CA PRO A 33 -22.68 20.39 23.13
C PRO A 33 -23.65 21.14 22.22
N ALA A 34 -23.24 21.39 20.98
CA ALA A 34 -24.12 21.95 19.95
C ALA A 34 -25.16 20.90 19.54
N THR A 35 -26.43 21.23 19.77
CA THR A 35 -27.59 20.52 19.21
C THR A 35 -27.59 20.62 17.69
N GLY A 36 -27.88 19.49 17.02
CA GLY A 36 -27.76 19.28 15.58
C GLY A 36 -28.31 20.41 14.70
N GLY A 37 -27.43 20.91 13.84
CA GLY A 37 -27.80 21.62 12.62
C GLY A 37 -27.67 20.66 11.44
N GLU A 38 -28.69 20.62 10.58
CA GLU A 38 -28.66 19.91 9.30
C GLU A 38 -27.42 20.31 8.49
N GLN A 39 -26.64 19.30 8.13
CA GLN A 39 -25.54 19.41 7.20
C GLN A 39 -26.09 19.86 5.83
N PRO A 40 -25.50 20.86 5.15
CA PRO A 40 -25.92 21.20 3.80
C PRO A 40 -25.73 19.97 2.92
N ALA A 41 -26.82 19.51 2.30
CA ALA A 41 -26.76 18.44 1.32
C ALA A 41 -25.70 18.79 0.28
N ALA A 42 -24.72 17.89 0.09
CA ALA A 42 -23.74 18.00 -0.97
C ALA A 42 -24.49 18.17 -2.30
N ALA A 43 -24.17 19.22 -3.05
CA ALA A 43 -24.69 19.40 -4.39
C ALA A 43 -24.32 18.14 -5.20
N ALA A 44 -25.34 17.47 -5.75
CA ALA A 44 -25.12 16.38 -6.68
C ALA A 44 -24.21 16.86 -7.82
N PRO A 45 -23.21 16.08 -8.25
CA PRO A 45 -22.38 16.45 -9.38
C PRO A 45 -23.28 16.69 -10.61
N SER A 46 -23.05 17.81 -11.29
CA SER A 46 -23.74 18.13 -12.54
C SER A 46 -23.56 16.97 -13.52
N SER A 47 -24.65 16.46 -14.08
CA SER A 47 -24.69 15.35 -15.02
C SER A 47 -24.23 15.72 -16.43
N ASP A 48 -23.35 16.72 -16.57
CA ASP A 48 -22.79 17.16 -17.86
C ASP A 48 -21.45 16.48 -18.14
N LEU A 49 -21.33 15.18 -17.83
CA LEU A 49 -20.27 14.39 -18.44
C LEU A 49 -20.62 14.21 -19.93
N PRO A 50 -19.67 14.46 -20.85
CA PRO A 50 -19.86 14.10 -22.25
C PRO A 50 -20.32 12.64 -22.37
N ALA A 51 -21.05 12.31 -23.45
CA ALA A 51 -21.33 10.92 -23.78
C ALA A 51 -20.04 10.10 -23.63
N GLU A 52 -20.12 8.94 -22.94
CA GLU A 52 -18.96 8.08 -22.70
C GLU A 52 -18.13 7.99 -23.99
N PRO A 53 -16.84 8.35 -23.95
CA PRO A 53 -16.01 8.38 -25.15
C PRO A 53 -16.07 7.02 -25.86
N GLY A 54 -15.89 6.98 -27.18
CA GLY A 54 -15.72 5.70 -27.86
C GLY A 54 -14.41 5.02 -27.41
N ARG A 55 -14.20 3.77 -27.84
CA ARG A 55 -12.89 3.13 -27.67
C ARG A 55 -11.79 4.00 -28.30
N GLY A 56 -10.75 4.32 -27.53
CA GLY A 56 -9.57 5.06 -27.99
C GLY A 56 -9.87 6.45 -28.52
N THR A 57 -11.01 7.06 -28.18
CA THR A 57 -11.33 8.41 -28.65
C THR A 57 -10.65 9.50 -27.82
N ASP A 58 -10.21 9.16 -26.61
CA ASP A 58 -9.40 10.07 -25.79
C ASP A 58 -7.93 9.93 -26.17
N GLY A 59 -7.15 10.98 -25.91
CA GLY A 59 -5.73 11.01 -26.23
C GLY A 59 -4.88 10.10 -25.34
N THR A 60 -3.65 10.54 -25.07
CA THR A 60 -2.76 9.88 -24.13
C THR A 60 -3.08 10.32 -22.70
N VAL A 61 -3.15 9.38 -21.77
CA VAL A 61 -3.08 9.67 -20.33
C VAL A 61 -1.69 9.34 -19.80
N THR A 62 -1.06 10.28 -19.12
CA THR A 62 0.26 10.15 -18.52
C THR A 62 0.15 10.02 -17.02
N LEU A 63 0.56 8.88 -16.49
CA LEU A 63 0.68 8.61 -15.07
C LEU A 63 2.16 8.75 -14.66
N VAL A 64 2.42 9.36 -13.50
CA VAL A 64 3.76 9.47 -12.94
C VAL A 64 3.85 8.74 -11.60
N TYR A 65 4.88 7.92 -11.47
CA TYR A 65 5.20 7.14 -10.28
C TYR A 65 6.59 7.53 -9.81
N TRP A 66 6.74 7.84 -8.52
CA TRP A 66 8.05 8.17 -7.95
C TRP A 66 9.00 6.97 -7.87
N GLN A 67 8.47 5.76 -7.99
CA GLN A 67 9.25 4.54 -8.22
C GLN A 67 8.95 4.03 -9.62
N GLN A 68 9.98 3.80 -10.44
CA GLN A 68 9.80 3.45 -11.84
C GLN A 68 9.42 1.98 -12.02
N VAL A 69 8.52 1.70 -12.96
CA VAL A 69 8.19 0.31 -13.32
C VAL A 69 9.45 -0.40 -13.83
N SER A 70 9.74 -1.54 -13.23
CA SER A 70 10.97 -2.29 -13.43
C SER A 70 10.72 -3.64 -14.11
N ILE A 71 9.52 -4.19 -13.93
CA ILE A 71 9.07 -5.46 -14.50
C ILE A 71 7.54 -5.42 -14.64
N LEU A 72 7.00 -6.21 -15.57
CA LEU A 72 5.56 -6.36 -15.81
C LEU A 72 5.05 -7.78 -15.57
N ASN A 73 5.93 -8.71 -15.16
CA ASN A 73 5.52 -9.96 -14.52
C ASN A 73 5.21 -9.72 -13.03
N PRO A 74 3.94 -9.80 -12.61
CA PRO A 74 3.54 -9.50 -11.25
C PRO A 74 4.11 -10.50 -10.23
N TYR A 75 4.38 -11.75 -10.62
CA TYR A 75 4.90 -12.76 -9.69
C TYR A 75 6.37 -12.54 -9.31
N LEU A 76 7.11 -11.79 -10.13
CA LEU A 76 8.50 -11.37 -9.90
C LEU A 76 8.61 -9.88 -9.53
N SER A 77 7.48 -9.25 -9.20
CA SER A 77 7.37 -7.85 -8.80
C SER A 77 8.18 -7.55 -7.54
N SER A 78 8.75 -6.35 -7.48
CA SER A 78 9.41 -5.81 -6.29
C SER A 78 8.54 -4.80 -5.53
N GLY A 79 7.33 -4.50 -6.01
CA GLY A 79 6.42 -3.59 -5.33
C GLY A 79 5.24 -3.10 -6.18
N THR A 80 4.42 -2.26 -5.57
CA THR A 80 3.14 -1.76 -6.11
C THR A 80 3.21 -1.17 -7.51
N LYS A 81 4.31 -0.45 -7.83
CA LYS A 81 4.54 0.11 -9.18
C LYS A 81 4.48 -0.93 -10.29
N ASP A 82 5.06 -2.12 -10.08
CA ASP A 82 5.16 -3.17 -11.08
C ASP A 82 3.80 -3.86 -11.23
N PHE A 83 3.11 -4.07 -10.11
CA PHE A 83 1.73 -4.59 -10.09
C PHE A 83 0.76 -3.70 -10.86
N HIS A 84 0.80 -2.37 -10.63
CA HIS A 84 -0.05 -1.41 -11.35
C HIS A 84 0.30 -1.35 -12.83
N GLY A 85 1.59 -1.42 -13.18
CA GLY A 85 2.02 -1.49 -14.56
C GLY A 85 1.50 -2.75 -15.27
N ALA A 86 1.49 -3.89 -14.57
CA ALA A 86 1.03 -5.17 -15.10
C ALA A 86 -0.51 -5.27 -15.21
N SER A 87 -1.25 -4.62 -14.31
CA SER A 87 -2.72 -4.75 -14.23
C SER A 87 -3.48 -4.16 -15.43
N LEU A 88 -2.81 -3.38 -16.28
CA LEU A 88 -3.35 -2.92 -17.56
C LEU A 88 -3.34 -4.02 -18.64
N ILE A 89 -2.54 -5.08 -18.42
CA ILE A 89 -2.22 -6.13 -19.38
C ILE A 89 -2.81 -7.47 -18.94
N VAL A 90 -2.44 -7.95 -17.76
CA VAL A 90 -2.84 -9.27 -17.24
C VAL A 90 -3.99 -9.13 -16.24
N GLU A 91 -4.99 -10.01 -16.33
CA GLU A 91 -6.21 -9.93 -15.53
C GLU A 91 -6.37 -11.15 -14.60
N PRO A 92 -7.03 -11.00 -13.44
CA PRO A 92 -7.38 -12.10 -12.54
C PRO A 92 -8.74 -12.74 -12.88
N LEU A 93 -9.14 -13.81 -12.16
CA LEU A 93 -10.50 -14.37 -12.24
C LEU A 93 -11.55 -13.41 -11.68
N LEU A 94 -11.27 -12.86 -10.50
CA LEU A 94 -12.10 -11.90 -9.77
C LEU A 94 -11.25 -10.70 -9.33
N GLU A 95 -11.90 -9.58 -9.01
CA GLU A 95 -11.26 -8.39 -8.46
C GLU A 95 -12.16 -7.75 -7.38
N PHE A 96 -11.60 -6.86 -6.56
CA PHE A 96 -12.40 -6.02 -5.65
C PHE A 96 -12.69 -4.67 -6.32
N ASN A 97 -13.96 -4.27 -6.34
CA ASN A 97 -14.33 -2.93 -6.78
C ASN A 97 -13.98 -1.87 -5.72
N GLN A 98 -14.25 -0.60 -6.03
CA GLN A 98 -14.01 0.54 -5.13
C GLN A 98 -14.78 0.47 -3.79
N ASP A 99 -15.86 -0.33 -3.74
CA ASP A 99 -16.69 -0.56 -2.56
C ASP A 99 -16.22 -1.79 -1.77
N SER A 100 -15.05 -2.36 -2.13
CA SER A 100 -14.47 -3.58 -1.55
C SER A 100 -15.33 -4.84 -1.75
N GLU A 101 -16.14 -4.87 -2.79
CA GLU A 101 -16.95 -6.02 -3.18
C GLU A 101 -16.24 -6.83 -4.26
N LEU A 102 -16.29 -8.15 -4.17
CA LEU A 102 -15.82 -9.03 -5.23
C LEU A 102 -16.66 -8.83 -6.49
N VAL A 103 -16.01 -8.75 -7.65
CA VAL A 103 -16.63 -8.67 -8.96
C VAL A 103 -15.93 -9.64 -9.94
N PRO A 104 -16.66 -10.28 -10.87
CA PRO A 104 -16.06 -11.13 -11.89
C PRO A 104 -15.25 -10.33 -12.92
N VAL A 105 -14.09 -10.86 -13.33
CA VAL A 105 -13.24 -10.29 -14.40
C VAL A 105 -13.05 -11.27 -15.55
N LEU A 106 -12.44 -12.42 -15.28
CA LEU A 106 -12.29 -13.55 -16.22
C LEU A 106 -13.20 -14.73 -15.88
N ALA A 107 -13.79 -14.76 -14.68
CA ALA A 107 -14.83 -15.72 -14.31
C ALA A 107 -16.22 -15.25 -14.76
N GLN A 108 -17.13 -16.18 -15.02
CA GLN A 108 -18.53 -15.88 -15.34
C GLN A 108 -19.32 -15.34 -14.15
N GLU A 109 -19.01 -15.83 -12.95
CA GLU A 109 -19.64 -15.44 -11.69
C GLU A 109 -18.70 -15.70 -10.51
N ILE A 110 -19.07 -15.20 -9.32
CA ILE A 110 -18.33 -15.45 -8.08
C ILE A 110 -18.74 -16.83 -7.54
N PRO A 111 -17.80 -17.79 -7.38
CA PRO A 111 -18.12 -19.08 -6.79
C PRO A 111 -18.58 -18.93 -5.34
N THR A 112 -19.62 -19.65 -4.94
CA THR A 112 -20.14 -19.72 -3.57
C THR A 112 -20.50 -21.16 -3.22
N VAL A 113 -20.74 -21.46 -1.95
CA VAL A 113 -21.31 -22.76 -1.56
C VAL A 113 -22.72 -22.92 -2.14
N GLU A 114 -23.50 -21.85 -2.16
CA GLU A 114 -24.90 -21.84 -2.62
C GLU A 114 -25.06 -22.14 -4.12
N ASN A 115 -24.16 -21.63 -4.96
CA ASN A 115 -24.15 -21.95 -6.40
C ASN A 115 -23.30 -23.18 -6.75
N GLY A 116 -22.74 -23.89 -5.76
CA GLY A 116 -21.92 -25.08 -5.94
C GLY A 116 -20.51 -24.82 -6.47
N GLY A 117 -20.11 -23.55 -6.58
CA GLY A 117 -18.76 -23.17 -6.97
C GLY A 117 -17.72 -23.37 -5.86
N ILE A 118 -18.14 -23.44 -4.59
CA ILE A 118 -17.31 -23.85 -3.45
C ILE A 118 -17.89 -25.13 -2.86
N SER A 119 -17.04 -26.11 -2.54
CA SER A 119 -17.49 -27.35 -1.92
C SER A 119 -17.97 -27.14 -0.48
N GLU A 120 -18.94 -27.95 -0.01
CA GLU A 120 -19.51 -27.83 1.35
C GLU A 120 -18.48 -28.01 2.47
N ASP A 121 -17.41 -28.78 2.20
CA ASP A 121 -16.27 -28.98 3.11
C ASP A 121 -15.22 -27.86 3.04
N LEU A 122 -15.42 -26.86 2.17
CA LEU A 122 -14.53 -25.72 1.93
C LEU A 122 -13.12 -26.11 1.45
N LEU A 123 -12.98 -27.31 0.88
CA LEU A 123 -11.71 -27.82 0.36
C LEU A 123 -11.49 -27.51 -1.12
N SER A 124 -12.46 -26.94 -1.82
CA SER A 124 -12.27 -26.54 -3.21
C SER A 124 -13.12 -25.36 -3.65
N ILE A 125 -12.59 -24.61 -4.62
CA ILE A 125 -13.28 -23.57 -5.37
C ILE A 125 -13.14 -23.83 -6.87
N THR A 126 -14.23 -23.71 -7.63
CA THR A 126 -14.31 -23.96 -9.07
C THR A 126 -14.81 -22.72 -9.79
N TYR A 127 -14.06 -22.28 -10.78
CA TYR A 127 -14.39 -21.13 -11.63
C TYR A 127 -14.75 -21.59 -13.03
N LYS A 128 -15.82 -21.02 -13.58
CA LYS A 128 -16.13 -21.08 -15.01
C LYS A 128 -15.59 -19.83 -15.68
N LEU A 129 -14.75 -19.99 -16.69
CA LEU A 129 -14.15 -18.87 -17.43
C LEU A 129 -15.19 -18.23 -18.36
N LEU A 130 -15.08 -16.92 -18.57
CA LEU A 130 -15.84 -16.23 -19.62
C LEU A 130 -15.56 -16.87 -20.98
N PRO A 131 -16.60 -17.07 -21.82
CA PRO A 131 -16.41 -17.60 -23.16
C PRO A 131 -15.69 -16.57 -24.05
N ASP A 132 -15.00 -17.09 -25.06
CA ASP A 132 -14.40 -16.31 -26.16
C ASP A 132 -13.40 -15.22 -25.72
N VAL A 133 -12.83 -15.32 -24.51
CA VAL A 133 -11.71 -14.48 -24.11
C VAL A 133 -10.45 -14.94 -24.84
N VAL A 134 -9.76 -13.98 -25.44
CA VAL A 134 -8.51 -14.20 -26.14
C VAL A 134 -7.41 -13.32 -25.53
N TRP A 135 -6.19 -13.82 -25.61
CA TRP A 135 -4.97 -13.06 -25.35
C TRP A 135 -4.75 -12.00 -26.43
N ALA A 136 -3.87 -11.03 -26.18
CA ALA A 136 -3.56 -9.96 -27.13
C ALA A 136 -2.99 -10.47 -28.46
N ASP A 137 -2.42 -11.68 -28.51
CA ASP A 137 -1.96 -12.34 -29.73
C ASP A 137 -3.07 -13.10 -30.50
N GLY A 138 -4.29 -13.13 -29.95
CA GLY A 138 -5.47 -13.78 -30.53
C GLY A 138 -5.63 -15.26 -30.14
N THR A 139 -4.71 -15.84 -29.37
CA THR A 139 -4.88 -17.21 -28.84
C THR A 139 -5.97 -17.25 -27.76
N PRO A 140 -6.72 -18.35 -27.62
CA PRO A 140 -7.77 -18.45 -26.61
C PRO A 140 -7.19 -18.56 -25.19
N LEU A 141 -7.81 -17.87 -24.23
CA LEU A 141 -7.59 -18.12 -22.80
C LEU A 141 -8.18 -19.47 -22.42
N THR A 142 -7.43 -20.28 -21.68
CA THR A 142 -7.89 -21.60 -21.22
C THR A 142 -7.55 -21.86 -19.76
N ALA A 143 -8.20 -22.85 -19.15
CA ALA A 143 -7.90 -23.31 -17.80
C ALA A 143 -6.43 -23.77 -17.63
N ASP A 144 -5.77 -24.21 -18.70
CA ASP A 144 -4.36 -24.60 -18.67
C ASP A 144 -3.42 -23.43 -18.33
N ASP A 145 -3.81 -22.20 -18.65
CA ASP A 145 -3.03 -20.99 -18.31
C ASP A 145 -2.96 -20.79 -16.78
N PHE A 146 -4.04 -21.11 -16.08
CA PHE A 146 -4.11 -21.04 -14.62
C PHE A 146 -3.31 -22.16 -13.95
N VAL A 147 -3.40 -23.38 -14.49
CA VAL A 147 -2.56 -24.51 -14.03
C VAL A 147 -1.09 -24.17 -14.18
N PHE A 148 -0.70 -23.64 -15.35
CA PHE A 148 0.67 -23.20 -15.60
C PHE A 148 1.09 -22.09 -14.64
N THR A 149 0.28 -21.06 -14.47
CA THR A 149 0.63 -19.90 -13.62
C THR A 149 0.85 -20.31 -12.17
N TRP A 150 0.01 -21.22 -11.65
CA TRP A 150 0.22 -21.79 -10.32
C TRP A 150 1.56 -22.53 -10.23
N GLN A 151 1.83 -23.43 -11.17
CA GLN A 151 3.10 -24.19 -11.22
C GLN A 151 4.33 -23.29 -11.37
N PHE A 152 4.25 -22.26 -12.21
CA PHE A 152 5.27 -21.24 -12.38
C PHE A 152 5.61 -20.57 -11.05
N CYS A 153 4.57 -20.14 -10.32
CA CYS A 153 4.73 -19.42 -9.07
C CYS A 153 5.23 -20.33 -7.94
N THR A 154 4.70 -21.56 -7.83
CA THR A 154 5.06 -22.50 -6.75
C THR A 154 6.36 -23.27 -7.00
N ASN A 155 7.00 -23.10 -8.15
CA ASN A 155 8.34 -23.62 -8.37
C ASN A 155 9.36 -22.82 -7.53
N GLU A 156 10.03 -23.51 -6.60
CA GLU A 156 10.95 -22.92 -5.62
C GLU A 156 12.09 -22.11 -6.25
N LEU A 157 12.45 -22.40 -7.51
CA LEU A 157 13.55 -21.73 -8.22
C LEU A 157 13.12 -20.52 -9.06
N THR A 158 11.82 -20.33 -9.29
CA THR A 158 11.33 -19.19 -10.10
C THR A 158 11.57 -17.85 -9.38
N GLY A 159 11.56 -17.86 -8.04
CA GLY A 159 11.73 -16.66 -7.22
C GLY A 159 10.45 -15.86 -7.01
N CYS A 160 9.29 -16.48 -7.19
CA CYS A 160 8.00 -15.82 -7.01
C CYS A 160 7.66 -15.56 -5.55
N THR A 161 6.85 -14.52 -5.30
CA THR A 161 6.19 -14.37 -4.01
C THR A 161 4.97 -15.30 -3.94
N VAL A 162 5.14 -16.48 -3.35
CA VAL A 162 4.13 -17.56 -3.32
C VAL A 162 2.94 -17.32 -2.38
N GLN A 163 2.88 -16.17 -1.70
CA GLN A 163 1.91 -15.91 -0.63
C GLN A 163 0.45 -16.12 -1.09
N ASN A 164 0.13 -15.76 -2.34
CA ASN A 164 -1.23 -15.90 -2.89
C ASN A 164 -1.67 -17.35 -3.16
N PHE A 165 -0.73 -18.31 -3.09
CA PHE A 165 -1.01 -19.75 -3.29
C PHE A 165 -0.72 -20.59 -2.05
N VAL A 166 -0.47 -19.96 -0.89
CA VAL A 166 -0.31 -20.68 0.38
C VAL A 166 -1.60 -21.46 0.71
N GLY A 167 -1.44 -22.74 1.05
CA GLY A 167 -2.56 -23.64 1.37
C GLY A 167 -3.25 -24.27 0.15
N VAL A 168 -2.89 -23.87 -1.07
CA VAL A 168 -3.36 -24.52 -2.31
C VAL A 168 -2.62 -25.85 -2.48
N GLU A 169 -3.39 -26.94 -2.56
CA GLU A 169 -2.88 -28.29 -2.82
C GLU A 169 -2.75 -28.54 -4.33
N SER A 170 -3.73 -28.10 -5.12
CA SER A 170 -3.71 -28.27 -6.57
C SER A 170 -4.52 -27.21 -7.32
N VAL A 171 -4.11 -26.94 -8.56
CA VAL A 171 -4.91 -26.24 -9.58
C VAL A 171 -5.07 -27.16 -10.78
N GLU A 172 -6.30 -27.41 -11.18
CA GLU A 172 -6.68 -28.38 -12.20
C GLU A 172 -7.53 -27.72 -13.29
N ALA A 173 -7.23 -28.03 -14.56
CA ALA A 173 -8.12 -27.79 -15.67
C ALA A 173 -9.12 -28.95 -15.78
N VAL A 174 -10.36 -28.76 -15.34
CA VAL A 174 -11.43 -29.77 -15.46
C VAL A 174 -11.81 -29.94 -16.93
N ASP A 175 -11.85 -28.81 -17.64
CA ASP A 175 -11.96 -28.68 -19.09
C ASP A 175 -11.34 -27.32 -19.48
N ALA A 176 -11.31 -27.00 -20.77
CA ALA A 176 -10.67 -25.76 -21.27
C ALA A 176 -11.26 -24.47 -20.67
N GLY A 177 -12.52 -24.48 -20.21
CA GLY A 177 -13.22 -23.32 -19.64
C GLY A 177 -13.45 -23.41 -18.13
N THR A 178 -12.85 -24.37 -17.44
CA THR A 178 -13.13 -24.65 -16.03
C THR A 178 -11.86 -24.89 -15.22
N VAL A 179 -11.61 -24.00 -14.27
CA VAL A 179 -10.48 -24.09 -13.32
C VAL A 179 -11.00 -24.56 -11.98
N LYS A 180 -10.39 -25.59 -11.41
CA LYS A 180 -10.66 -26.02 -10.03
C LYS A 180 -9.39 -25.85 -9.19
N ILE A 181 -9.55 -25.29 -8.01
CA ILE A 181 -8.50 -25.11 -7.02
C ILE A 181 -8.87 -25.93 -5.79
N SER A 182 -7.96 -26.76 -5.30
CA SER A 182 -8.15 -27.55 -4.08
C SER A 182 -7.21 -27.06 -2.98
N PHE A 183 -7.68 -27.08 -1.74
CA PHE A 183 -6.97 -26.60 -0.56
C PHE A 183 -6.62 -27.75 0.38
N ALA A 184 -5.45 -27.65 1.03
CA ALA A 184 -4.99 -28.67 1.97
C ALA A 184 -5.84 -28.74 3.26
N GLU A 185 -6.48 -27.63 3.63
CA GLU A 185 -7.36 -27.50 4.79
C GLU A 185 -8.63 -26.72 4.43
N PRO A 186 -9.76 -26.93 5.15
CA PRO A 186 -10.97 -26.15 4.94
C PRO A 186 -10.66 -24.65 4.96
N THR A 187 -10.99 -23.97 3.86
CA THR A 187 -10.62 -22.56 3.64
C THR A 187 -11.90 -21.72 3.51
N PRO A 188 -12.39 -21.12 4.62
CA PRO A 188 -13.65 -20.34 4.60
C PRO A 188 -13.62 -19.10 3.72
N TYR A 189 -12.43 -18.59 3.40
CA TYR A 189 -12.24 -17.46 2.50
C TYR A 189 -11.29 -17.84 1.36
N PRO A 190 -11.75 -18.54 0.31
CA PRO A 190 -10.91 -19.08 -0.76
C PRO A 190 -10.59 -18.07 -1.88
N TYR A 191 -10.94 -16.79 -1.71
CA TYR A 191 -10.79 -15.74 -2.72
C TYR A 191 -9.41 -15.04 -2.67
N ILE A 192 -8.34 -15.82 -2.68
CA ILE A 192 -6.95 -15.32 -2.72
C ILE A 192 -6.25 -15.77 -4.02
N PRO A 193 -6.23 -17.07 -4.40
CA PRO A 193 -5.61 -17.49 -5.64
C PRO A 193 -6.38 -16.92 -6.84
N PHE A 194 -5.65 -16.31 -7.77
CA PHE A 194 -6.22 -15.71 -8.97
C PHE A 194 -7.22 -14.56 -8.74
N VAL A 195 -7.12 -13.86 -7.61
CA VAL A 195 -7.99 -12.72 -7.28
C VAL A 195 -7.17 -11.44 -7.14
N GLY A 196 -7.61 -10.38 -7.82
CA GLY A 196 -6.98 -9.06 -7.81
C GLY A 196 -5.65 -8.99 -8.58
N TYR A 197 -5.12 -7.77 -8.72
CA TYR A 197 -3.92 -7.47 -9.51
C TYR A 197 -2.63 -8.11 -8.97
N LEU A 198 -2.63 -8.65 -7.74
CA LEU A 198 -1.48 -9.34 -7.14
C LEU A 198 -1.35 -10.79 -7.60
N SER A 199 -2.40 -11.37 -8.18
CA SER A 199 -2.42 -12.75 -8.64
C SER A 199 -3.18 -12.89 -9.97
N PRO A 200 -2.76 -12.24 -11.07
CA PRO A 200 -3.41 -12.42 -12.37
C PRO A 200 -2.88 -13.66 -13.11
N VAL A 201 -3.57 -14.12 -14.15
CA VAL A 201 -3.10 -15.27 -14.96
C VAL A 201 -2.01 -14.86 -15.94
N LEU A 202 -0.99 -15.71 -16.11
CA LEU A 202 0.03 -15.61 -17.16
C LEU A 202 -0.32 -16.52 -18.34
N GLN A 203 0.00 -16.09 -19.57
CA GLN A 203 -0.18 -16.92 -20.75
C GLN A 203 0.84 -18.06 -20.76
N LYS A 204 0.37 -19.30 -20.71
CA LYS A 204 1.23 -20.48 -20.74
C LYS A 204 2.14 -20.51 -21.96
N ALA A 205 1.59 -20.22 -23.14
CA ALA A 205 2.34 -20.31 -24.40
C ALA A 205 3.53 -19.35 -24.48
N GLN A 206 3.43 -18.14 -23.92
CA GLN A 206 4.52 -17.18 -23.90
C GLN A 206 5.59 -17.54 -22.85
N PHE A 207 5.15 -18.02 -21.69
CA PHE A 207 6.02 -18.29 -20.55
C PHE A 207 6.54 -19.74 -20.50
N GLU A 208 6.18 -20.60 -21.45
CA GLU A 208 6.71 -21.96 -21.54
C GLU A 208 8.25 -21.94 -21.63
N GLY A 209 8.92 -22.59 -20.69
CA GLY A 209 10.39 -22.59 -20.59
C GLY A 209 10.96 -21.38 -19.83
N CYS A 210 10.10 -20.53 -19.25
CA CYS A 210 10.47 -19.43 -18.37
C CYS A 210 10.21 -19.73 -16.89
N GLU A 211 10.04 -20.99 -16.51
CA GLU A 211 9.91 -21.42 -15.12
C GLU A 211 11.27 -21.80 -14.48
N GLY A 212 11.33 -21.79 -13.14
CA GLY A 212 12.53 -22.16 -12.38
C GLY A 212 13.68 -21.18 -12.62
N GLU A 213 14.91 -21.69 -12.70
CA GLU A 213 16.12 -20.86 -12.87
C GLU A 213 16.07 -19.99 -14.15
N ALA A 214 15.34 -20.44 -15.18
CA ALA A 214 15.22 -19.71 -16.44
C ALA A 214 14.39 -18.42 -16.33
N ALA A 215 13.50 -18.33 -15.33
CA ALA A 215 12.55 -17.23 -15.18
C ALA A 215 13.20 -15.85 -15.16
N GLN A 216 14.34 -15.73 -14.48
CA GLN A 216 15.08 -14.47 -14.34
C GLN A 216 15.71 -14.01 -15.67
N SER A 217 15.87 -14.91 -16.64
CA SER A 217 16.46 -14.63 -17.95
C SER A 217 15.44 -14.32 -19.05
N CYS A 218 14.15 -14.52 -18.79
CA CYS A 218 13.06 -14.28 -19.73
C CYS A 218 12.65 -12.81 -19.80
N SER A 219 13.60 -11.94 -20.17
CA SER A 219 13.41 -10.48 -20.14
C SER A 219 12.22 -10.01 -20.96
N GLU A 220 11.97 -10.61 -22.14
CA GLU A 220 10.86 -10.20 -23.01
C GLU A 220 9.50 -10.51 -22.36
N GLN A 221 9.31 -11.73 -21.86
CA GLN A 221 8.10 -12.13 -21.14
C GLN A 221 7.89 -11.29 -19.88
N ASN A 222 8.97 -11.02 -19.15
CA ASN A 222 8.93 -10.27 -17.91
C ASN A 222 8.68 -8.78 -18.09
N THR A 223 9.00 -8.20 -19.25
CA THR A 223 8.83 -6.75 -19.52
C THR A 223 7.78 -6.44 -20.59
N SER A 224 7.21 -7.47 -21.22
CA SER A 224 6.16 -7.35 -22.22
C SER A 224 5.27 -8.60 -22.23
N PRO A 225 4.58 -8.91 -21.11
CA PRO A 225 3.67 -10.04 -21.06
C PRO A 225 2.52 -9.85 -22.06
N ILE A 226 2.07 -10.95 -22.65
CA ILE A 226 0.85 -11.02 -23.45
C ILE A 226 -0.30 -11.22 -22.47
N GLY A 227 -1.28 -10.32 -22.55
CA GLY A 227 -2.38 -10.23 -21.59
C GLY A 227 -3.75 -10.30 -22.23
N THR A 228 -4.78 -10.45 -21.39
CA THR A 228 -6.21 -10.38 -21.78
C THR A 228 -6.83 -9.00 -21.52
N GLY A 229 -6.08 -8.10 -20.89
CA GLY A 229 -6.49 -6.79 -20.43
C GLY A 229 -6.68 -5.74 -21.53
N PRO A 230 -7.12 -4.53 -21.15
CA PRO A 230 -7.49 -3.46 -22.09
C PRO A 230 -6.33 -2.90 -22.90
N TYR A 231 -5.09 -3.05 -22.43
CA TYR A 231 -3.89 -2.54 -23.08
C TYR A 231 -2.83 -3.64 -23.27
N LYS A 232 -1.92 -3.40 -24.20
CA LYS A 232 -0.70 -4.18 -24.43
C LYS A 232 0.52 -3.25 -24.43
N VAL A 233 1.69 -3.80 -24.15
CA VAL A 233 2.94 -3.04 -24.15
C VAL A 233 3.30 -2.64 -25.57
N LYS A 234 3.46 -1.34 -25.78
CA LYS A 234 4.02 -0.77 -27.02
C LYS A 234 5.52 -0.55 -26.89
N GLU A 235 5.97 -0.09 -25.73
CA GLU A 235 7.38 0.12 -25.42
C GLU A 235 7.63 -0.01 -23.91
N PHE A 236 8.71 -0.70 -23.54
CA PHE A 236 9.19 -0.76 -22.17
C PHE A 236 10.64 -0.28 -22.10
N ARG A 237 10.84 0.87 -21.46
CA ARG A 237 12.17 1.39 -21.09
C ARG A 237 12.36 1.20 -19.60
N ALA A 238 13.14 0.18 -19.25
CA ALA A 238 13.38 -0.21 -17.86
C ALA A 238 13.83 0.98 -17.01
N ASN A 239 13.16 1.16 -15.86
CA ASN A 239 13.41 2.23 -14.89
C ASN A 239 13.21 3.66 -15.44
N ASP A 240 12.44 3.82 -16.53
CA ASP A 240 12.14 5.12 -17.13
C ASP A 240 10.65 5.23 -17.46
N THR A 241 10.20 4.53 -18.50
CA THR A 241 8.86 4.73 -19.07
C THR A 241 8.30 3.42 -19.60
N VAL A 242 7.00 3.21 -19.39
CA VAL A 242 6.21 2.19 -20.10
C VAL A 242 5.14 2.88 -20.93
N VAL A 243 5.08 2.54 -22.22
CA VAL A 243 4.04 3.01 -23.14
C VAL A 243 3.14 1.84 -23.49
N TYR A 244 1.84 2.05 -23.37
CA TYR A 244 0.82 1.06 -23.62
C TYR A 244 -0.10 1.53 -24.73
N GLU A 245 -0.47 0.62 -25.63
CA GLU A 245 -1.48 0.86 -26.65
C GLU A 245 -2.67 -0.08 -26.46
N ILE A 246 -3.81 0.26 -27.06
CA ILE A 246 -5.04 -0.54 -26.91
C ILE A 246 -4.80 -1.99 -27.36
N ASN A 247 -5.28 -2.93 -26.54
CA ASN A 247 -5.45 -4.31 -26.97
C ASN A 247 -6.70 -4.40 -27.86
N GLU A 248 -6.51 -4.56 -29.16
CA GLU A 248 -7.61 -4.65 -30.14
C GLU A 248 -8.49 -5.89 -29.90
N ASN A 249 -7.94 -6.92 -29.24
CA ASN A 249 -8.64 -8.13 -28.86
C ASN A 249 -9.39 -8.03 -27.52
N TYR A 250 -9.36 -6.87 -26.84
CA TYR A 250 -10.05 -6.69 -25.57
C TYR A 250 -11.58 -6.84 -25.71
N ARG A 251 -12.16 -7.73 -24.90
CA ARG A 251 -13.56 -8.19 -24.98
C ARG A 251 -14.65 -7.11 -24.86
N LYS A 252 -14.34 -5.95 -24.27
CA LYS A 252 -15.33 -4.86 -24.09
C LYS A 252 -15.22 -3.85 -25.24
N ALA A 253 -16.09 -3.94 -26.24
CA ALA A 253 -16.01 -3.17 -27.50
C ALA A 253 -15.81 -1.65 -27.31
N ASP A 254 -16.46 -1.02 -26.34
CA ASP A 254 -16.40 0.44 -26.12
C ASP A 254 -15.29 0.90 -25.14
N LYS A 255 -14.43 -0.02 -24.68
CA LYS A 255 -13.33 0.27 -23.76
C LYS A 255 -12.00 -0.25 -24.33
N PRO A 256 -10.85 0.32 -23.91
CA PRO A 256 -10.71 1.51 -23.06
C PRO A 256 -10.85 2.82 -23.86
N HIS A 257 -10.99 3.95 -23.16
CA HIS A 257 -11.23 5.26 -23.80
C HIS A 257 -9.95 5.99 -24.23
N PHE A 258 -8.90 5.96 -23.41
CA PHE A 258 -7.60 6.52 -23.80
C PHE A 258 -6.95 5.66 -24.88
N ALA A 259 -6.52 6.29 -25.96
CA ALA A 259 -5.79 5.64 -27.05
C ALA A 259 -4.43 5.10 -26.60
N GLU A 260 -3.80 5.77 -25.62
CA GLU A 260 -2.48 5.42 -25.12
C GLU A 260 -2.42 5.71 -23.61
N VAL A 261 -1.73 4.83 -22.87
CA VAL A 261 -1.36 5.09 -21.47
C VAL A 261 0.16 5.16 -21.42
N VAL A 262 0.68 6.14 -20.70
CA VAL A 262 2.12 6.25 -20.41
C VAL A 262 2.31 6.24 -18.91
N ILE A 263 3.13 5.32 -18.40
CA ILE A 263 3.58 5.34 -17.00
C ILE A 263 5.04 5.79 -17.00
N LYS A 264 5.32 6.93 -16.37
CA LYS A 264 6.67 7.49 -16.25
C LYS A 264 7.16 7.42 -14.82
N GLY A 265 8.47 7.26 -14.70
CA GLY A 265 9.22 7.51 -13.49
C GLY A 265 9.39 8.98 -13.15
N ALA A 266 9.30 9.33 -11.86
CA ALA A 266 9.87 10.56 -11.32
C ALA A 266 11.07 10.26 -10.41
N GLU A 267 11.81 11.31 -10.04
CA GLU A 267 12.94 11.22 -9.11
C GLU A 267 12.48 10.92 -7.67
N ASP A 268 11.40 11.58 -7.24
CA ASP A 268 10.81 11.44 -5.92
C ASP A 268 9.31 11.79 -5.92
N ALA A 269 8.66 11.67 -4.76
CA ALA A 269 7.24 11.97 -4.59
C ALA A 269 6.93 13.46 -4.83
N SER A 270 7.85 14.38 -4.50
CA SER A 270 7.67 15.81 -4.73
C SER A 270 7.73 16.16 -6.22
N ALA A 271 8.60 15.51 -6.99
CA ALA A 271 8.68 15.63 -8.44
C ALA A 271 7.40 15.10 -9.11
N SER A 272 6.89 13.95 -8.65
CA SER A 272 5.59 13.42 -9.09
C SER A 272 4.46 14.42 -8.83
N ALA A 273 4.40 15.01 -7.63
CA ALA A 273 3.39 15.99 -7.26
C ALA A 273 3.46 17.24 -8.15
N ARG A 274 4.67 17.81 -8.36
CA ARG A 274 4.87 18.98 -9.23
C ARG A 274 4.46 18.72 -10.68
N ALA A 275 4.76 17.53 -11.22
CA ALA A 275 4.42 17.17 -12.59
C ALA A 275 2.91 17.29 -12.87
N VAL A 276 2.08 17.02 -11.86
CA VAL A 276 0.61 17.08 -11.94
C VAL A 276 0.07 18.44 -11.50
N LEU A 277 0.46 18.89 -10.31
CA LEU A 277 -0.15 20.04 -9.64
C LEU A 277 0.41 21.40 -10.10
N GLU A 278 1.58 21.43 -10.75
CA GLU A 278 2.24 22.69 -11.14
C GLU A 278 2.56 22.77 -12.63
N THR A 279 3.15 21.73 -13.24
CA THR A 279 3.59 21.80 -14.64
C THR A 279 2.58 21.26 -15.64
N GLY A 280 1.70 20.34 -15.23
CA GLY A 280 0.76 19.66 -16.11
C GLY A 280 1.43 18.72 -17.12
N GLU A 281 2.64 18.24 -16.82
CA GLU A 281 3.37 17.26 -17.64
C GLU A 281 2.83 15.83 -17.47
N ALA A 282 2.08 15.57 -16.39
CA ALA A 282 1.40 14.32 -16.12
C ALA A 282 -0.05 14.59 -15.66
N ASP A 283 -0.94 13.63 -15.93
CA ASP A 283 -2.37 13.70 -15.59
C ASP A 283 -2.68 13.12 -14.21
N TYR A 284 -1.81 12.24 -13.70
CA TYR A 284 -1.99 11.57 -12.41
C TYR A 284 -0.66 11.23 -11.76
N GLY A 285 -0.55 11.45 -10.44
CA GLY A 285 0.62 11.13 -9.64
C GLY A 285 0.27 10.12 -8.56
N TRP A 286 0.97 8.98 -8.53
CA TRP A 286 0.71 7.93 -7.56
C TRP A 286 1.50 8.11 -6.26
N ASN A 287 0.84 7.82 -5.13
CA ASN A 287 1.43 7.72 -3.79
C ASN A 287 2.30 8.94 -3.43
N LEU A 288 1.68 10.12 -3.47
CA LEU A 288 2.31 11.39 -3.14
C LEU A 288 2.56 11.49 -1.62
N GLN A 289 3.60 10.83 -1.14
CA GLN A 289 4.09 10.92 0.24
C GLN A 289 4.95 12.18 0.41
N VAL A 290 4.30 13.34 0.38
CA VAL A 290 4.91 14.67 0.51
C VAL A 290 4.25 15.38 1.68
N GLU A 291 4.98 16.23 2.42
CA GLU A 291 4.41 16.90 3.58
C GLU A 291 3.13 17.68 3.22
N PRO A 292 2.09 17.66 4.08
CA PRO A 292 0.79 18.25 3.76
C PRO A 292 0.84 19.71 3.33
N ASP A 293 1.64 20.54 4.01
CA ASP A 293 1.76 21.98 3.68
C ASP A 293 2.36 22.21 2.29
N VAL A 294 3.28 21.33 1.86
CA VAL A 294 3.89 21.38 0.53
C VAL A 294 2.87 20.99 -0.54
N LEU A 295 2.11 19.93 -0.32
CA LEU A 295 1.03 19.51 -1.23
C LEU A 295 -0.07 20.56 -1.36
N LEU A 296 -0.46 21.19 -0.24
CA LEU A 296 -1.46 22.26 -0.25
C LEU A 296 -1.00 23.49 -1.03
N ASP A 297 0.28 23.88 -0.92
CA ASP A 297 0.82 24.98 -1.73
C ASP A 297 0.82 24.63 -3.24
N MET A 298 1.17 23.39 -3.60
CA MET A 298 1.12 22.90 -4.98
C MET A 298 -0.32 22.85 -5.51
N GLU A 299 -1.25 22.28 -4.75
CA GLU A 299 -2.67 22.20 -5.12
C GLU A 299 -3.29 23.60 -5.29
N SER A 300 -2.87 24.58 -4.48
CA SER A 300 -3.36 25.96 -4.57
C SER A 300 -3.07 26.65 -5.91
N LYS A 301 -2.14 26.12 -6.73
CA LYS A 301 -1.86 26.62 -8.08
C LYS A 301 -3.00 26.32 -9.07
N GLY A 302 -3.87 25.35 -8.75
CA GLY A 302 -5.13 25.10 -9.44
C GLY A 302 -5.07 24.21 -10.67
N ASN A 303 -3.94 23.54 -10.95
CA ASN A 303 -3.82 22.63 -12.11
C ASN A 303 -4.34 21.22 -11.82
N GLY A 304 -4.48 20.83 -10.56
CA GLY A 304 -4.96 19.51 -10.17
C GLY A 304 -5.53 19.52 -8.76
N LYS A 305 -5.89 18.33 -8.29
CA LYS A 305 -6.46 18.11 -6.96
C LYS A 305 -5.78 16.93 -6.29
N VAL A 306 -5.49 17.05 -4.99
CA VAL A 306 -5.03 15.94 -4.17
C VAL A 306 -6.23 15.09 -3.76
N ILE A 307 -6.12 13.78 -3.97
CA ILE A 307 -7.13 12.80 -3.57
C ILE A 307 -6.47 11.83 -2.60
N ALA A 308 -6.96 11.80 -1.36
CA ALA A 308 -6.61 10.78 -0.38
C ALA A 308 -7.64 9.65 -0.46
N ALA A 309 -7.15 8.41 -0.58
CA ALA A 309 -7.94 7.20 -0.50
C ALA A 309 -7.48 6.37 0.69
N TYR A 310 -8.43 5.88 1.49
CA TYR A 310 -8.14 5.02 2.63
C TYR A 310 -8.33 3.56 2.25
N GLY A 311 -7.39 2.72 2.66
CA GLY A 311 -7.44 1.27 2.46
C GLY A 311 -6.88 0.53 3.67
N GLY A 312 -6.84 -0.80 3.60
CA GLY A 312 -6.35 -1.66 4.69
C GLY A 312 -4.82 -1.70 4.85
N ASN A 313 -4.07 -0.81 4.18
CA ASN A 313 -2.62 -0.76 4.31
C ASN A 313 -2.22 -0.09 5.62
N VAL A 314 -1.16 -0.61 6.25
CA VAL A 314 -0.63 -0.09 7.51
C VAL A 314 0.88 0.06 7.41
N GLU A 315 1.34 1.29 7.59
CA GLU A 315 2.75 1.60 7.78
C GLU A 315 3.16 1.17 9.20
N ARG A 316 4.25 0.41 9.31
CA ARG A 316 4.65 -0.21 10.57
C ARG A 316 6.16 -0.39 10.68
N ILE A 317 6.65 -0.35 11.92
CA ILE A 317 8.03 -0.71 12.26
C ILE A 317 8.08 -2.23 12.48
N LEU A 318 8.86 -2.93 11.65
CA LEU A 318 9.13 -4.35 11.83
C LEU A 318 10.36 -4.53 12.73
N ILE A 319 10.17 -5.25 13.84
CA ILE A 319 11.23 -5.53 14.79
C ILE A 319 12.05 -6.74 14.33
N ASN A 320 13.36 -6.55 14.18
CA ASN A 320 14.27 -7.66 13.92
C ASN A 320 14.62 -8.38 15.23
N PHE A 321 14.27 -9.65 15.33
CA PHE A 321 14.51 -10.50 16.49
C PHE A 321 15.89 -11.17 16.50
N THR A 322 16.72 -10.93 15.49
CA THR A 322 18.06 -11.54 15.38
C THR A 322 19.17 -10.57 15.79
N ASN A 323 20.30 -11.11 16.26
CA ASN A 323 21.43 -10.34 16.77
C ASN A 323 22.19 -9.62 15.65
N PRO A 324 22.22 -8.27 15.65
CA PRO A 324 22.88 -7.50 14.60
C PRO A 324 24.36 -7.22 14.90
N ASP A 325 24.98 -7.84 15.92
CA ASP A 325 26.38 -7.62 16.29
C ASP A 325 27.33 -7.94 15.10
N PRO A 326 28.12 -6.96 14.62
CA PRO A 326 29.08 -7.18 13.54
C PRO A 326 30.15 -8.25 13.86
N ASN A 327 30.44 -8.54 15.13
CA ASN A 327 31.41 -9.56 15.54
C ASN A 327 30.96 -10.99 15.21
N LEU A 328 29.67 -11.19 14.91
CA LEU A 328 29.12 -12.48 14.52
C LEU A 328 29.50 -12.89 13.08
N GLY A 329 30.11 -12.01 12.29
CA GLY A 329 30.48 -12.28 10.91
C GLY A 329 29.27 -12.73 10.08
N ASP A 330 29.37 -13.87 9.42
CA ASP A 330 28.30 -14.45 8.58
C ASP A 330 27.03 -14.81 9.36
N LYS A 331 27.09 -14.89 10.70
CA LYS A 331 25.93 -15.13 11.55
C LYS A 331 25.15 -13.85 11.90
N ARG A 332 25.66 -12.66 11.56
CA ARG A 332 25.00 -11.39 11.88
C ARG A 332 23.59 -11.33 11.26
N SER A 333 22.59 -11.09 12.09
CA SER A 333 21.17 -11.01 11.70
C SER A 333 20.63 -12.25 10.98
N VAL A 334 21.24 -13.42 11.20
CA VAL A 334 20.79 -14.68 10.60
C VAL A 334 19.95 -15.46 11.60
N TRP A 335 18.77 -15.92 11.18
CA TRP A 335 17.96 -16.89 11.91
C TRP A 335 18.07 -18.27 11.26
N SER A 336 18.12 -19.32 12.07
CA SER A 336 17.95 -20.70 11.62
C SER A 336 17.13 -21.50 12.65
N PRO A 337 16.51 -22.63 12.25
CA PRO A 337 15.79 -23.49 13.19
C PRO A 337 16.64 -23.98 14.37
N ASP A 338 17.95 -24.17 14.16
CA ASP A 338 18.89 -24.68 15.17
C ASP A 338 19.57 -23.57 16.00
N ASP A 339 19.58 -22.34 15.48
CA ASP A 339 20.21 -21.17 16.10
C ASP A 339 19.37 -19.94 15.78
N ALA A 340 18.52 -19.55 16.74
CA ALA A 340 17.65 -18.39 16.62
C ALA A 340 18.43 -17.06 16.67
N ASN A 341 19.71 -17.10 17.13
CA ASN A 341 20.60 -15.96 17.22
C ASN A 341 19.90 -14.69 17.74
N PRO A 342 19.37 -14.72 18.97
CA PRO A 342 18.42 -13.72 19.45
C PRO A 342 19.03 -12.33 19.58
N HIS A 343 18.26 -11.31 19.19
CA HIS A 343 18.60 -9.91 19.44
C HIS A 343 18.76 -9.68 20.96
N PRO A 344 19.82 -8.96 21.41
CA PRO A 344 20.12 -8.81 22.83
C PRO A 344 18.94 -8.34 23.70
N PHE A 345 18.20 -7.32 23.25
CA PHE A 345 17.07 -6.76 24.00
C PHE A 345 15.73 -6.74 23.24
N LEU A 346 15.70 -6.75 21.90
CA LEU A 346 14.43 -6.71 21.15
C LEU A 346 13.60 -8.00 21.26
N THR A 347 14.17 -9.08 21.79
CA THR A 347 13.44 -10.31 22.13
C THR A 347 12.57 -10.13 23.38
N ASP A 348 12.88 -9.14 24.23
CA ASP A 348 12.10 -8.82 25.43
C ASP A 348 10.79 -8.09 25.06
N PRO A 349 9.61 -8.64 25.42
CA PRO A 349 8.34 -7.97 25.18
C PRO A 349 8.20 -6.62 25.91
N ALA A 350 8.82 -6.44 27.08
CA ALA A 350 8.77 -5.18 27.82
C ALA A 350 9.41 -4.05 27.01
N VAL A 351 10.56 -4.33 26.38
CA VAL A 351 11.25 -3.37 25.49
C VAL A 351 10.36 -3.00 24.30
N ARG A 352 9.80 -4.00 23.59
CA ARG A 352 8.94 -3.72 22.42
C ARG A 352 7.67 -2.96 22.80
N GLN A 353 7.08 -3.26 23.95
CA GLN A 353 5.91 -2.55 24.45
C GLN A 353 6.24 -1.12 24.83
N ALA A 354 7.34 -0.88 25.55
CA ALA A 354 7.81 0.46 25.89
C ALA A 354 8.10 1.31 24.65
N LEU A 355 8.76 0.73 23.62
CA LEU A 355 8.98 1.39 22.34
C LEU A 355 7.65 1.79 21.68
N SER A 356 6.63 0.93 21.71
CA SER A 356 5.32 1.26 21.17
C SER A 356 4.59 2.35 21.97
N MET A 357 4.71 2.34 23.31
CA MET A 357 4.10 3.34 24.19
C MET A 357 4.72 4.73 24.01
N ALA A 358 6.01 4.78 23.68
CA ALA A 358 6.75 6.02 23.49
C ALA A 358 6.45 6.74 22.17
N ILE A 359 5.70 6.13 21.25
CA ILE A 359 5.40 6.71 19.93
C ILE A 359 4.05 7.43 19.96
N ASP A 360 4.05 8.72 19.62
CA ASP A 360 2.81 9.44 19.30
C ASP A 360 2.39 9.17 17.86
N ARG A 361 1.47 8.22 17.68
CA ARG A 361 0.97 7.82 16.36
C ARG A 361 0.04 8.86 15.74
N ASN A 362 -0.63 9.69 16.54
CA ASN A 362 -1.51 10.73 16.02
C ASN A 362 -0.69 11.86 15.39
N ILE A 363 0.40 12.27 16.04
CA ILE A 363 1.33 13.26 15.46
C ILE A 363 1.88 12.76 14.12
N ILE A 364 2.26 11.48 14.01
CA ILE A 364 2.72 10.90 12.74
C ILE A 364 1.59 10.94 11.70
N ALA A 365 0.40 10.46 12.03
CA ALA A 365 -0.73 10.42 11.10
C ALA A 365 -1.12 11.84 10.62
N GLU A 366 -1.17 12.82 11.52
CA GLU A 366 -1.63 14.18 11.22
C GLU A 366 -0.56 15.04 10.55
N GLN A 367 0.68 15.01 11.04
CA GLN A 367 1.73 15.93 10.55
C GLN A 367 2.50 15.39 9.37
N LEU A 368 2.74 14.06 9.31
CA LEU A 368 3.49 13.45 8.22
C LEU A 368 2.56 13.04 7.07
N TYR A 369 1.45 12.37 7.37
CA TYR A 369 0.53 11.84 6.35
C TYR A 369 -0.67 12.76 6.06
N GLY A 370 -1.00 13.68 6.97
CA GLY A 370 -2.12 14.62 6.83
C GLY A 370 -3.42 13.93 6.42
N PRO A 371 -4.06 14.38 5.31
CA PRO A 371 -5.34 13.81 4.87
C PRO A 371 -5.25 12.34 4.43
N GLY A 372 -4.06 11.76 4.25
CA GLY A 372 -3.88 10.33 3.96
C GLY A 372 -3.65 9.46 5.20
N GLY A 373 -3.45 10.07 6.38
CA GLY A 373 -3.05 9.36 7.59
C GLY A 373 -4.22 9.09 8.54
N VAL A 374 -4.27 7.86 9.08
CA VAL A 374 -5.08 7.52 10.25
C VAL A 374 -4.22 6.67 11.18
N ALA A 375 -4.08 7.09 12.43
CA ALA A 375 -3.38 6.30 13.44
C ALA A 375 -4.15 5.00 13.71
N THR A 376 -3.44 3.88 13.79
CA THR A 376 -4.02 2.57 14.12
C THR A 376 -3.11 1.78 15.04
N CYS A 377 -3.72 0.95 15.89
CA CYS A 377 -3.04 -0.07 16.68
C CYS A 377 -3.08 -1.46 16.05
N ASN A 378 -3.80 -1.61 14.95
CA ASN A 378 -4.12 -2.89 14.35
C ASN A 378 -3.46 -3.03 12.97
N ILE A 379 -3.12 -4.26 12.60
CA ILE A 379 -2.65 -4.61 11.25
C ILE A 379 -3.81 -4.80 10.27
N LEU A 380 -5.02 -5.05 10.79
CA LEU A 380 -6.27 -5.04 10.02
C LEU A 380 -6.93 -3.67 10.20
N SER A 381 -6.61 -2.73 9.31
CA SER A 381 -7.11 -1.34 9.34
C SER A 381 -8.26 -1.06 8.36
N GLY A 382 -8.65 -2.05 7.55
CA GLY A 382 -9.78 -1.94 6.64
C GLY A 382 -10.10 -3.27 5.94
N PRO A 383 -11.29 -3.41 5.32
CA PRO A 383 -12.40 -2.44 5.32
C PRO A 383 -13.09 -2.32 6.70
N PRO A 384 -13.99 -1.33 6.94
CA PRO A 384 -14.57 -1.06 8.26
C PRO A 384 -15.20 -2.27 8.96
N SER A 385 -15.69 -3.27 8.21
CA SER A 385 -16.29 -4.49 8.74
C SER A 385 -15.31 -5.40 9.51
N VAL A 386 -14.01 -5.26 9.30
CA VAL A 386 -12.97 -6.09 9.96
C VAL A 386 -12.11 -5.30 10.95
N VAL A 387 -12.32 -3.99 11.05
CA VAL A 387 -11.57 -3.13 11.98
C VAL A 387 -12.05 -3.35 13.41
N SER A 388 -11.12 -3.68 14.30
CA SER A 388 -11.39 -3.89 15.72
C SER A 388 -10.82 -2.74 16.55
N THR A 389 -11.66 -2.18 17.43
CA THR A 389 -11.29 -1.16 18.44
C THR A 389 -10.88 -1.79 19.77
N ALA A 390 -10.68 -3.10 19.83
CA ALA A 390 -10.36 -3.79 21.08
C ALA A 390 -8.95 -3.46 21.62
N ASN A 391 -8.07 -2.90 20.78
CA ASN A 391 -6.63 -2.75 21.05
C ASN A 391 -6.13 -1.31 20.87
N ASP A 392 -6.86 -0.30 21.31
CA ASP A 392 -6.55 1.11 21.00
C ASP A 392 -5.57 1.81 21.99
N ALA A 393 -4.97 1.04 22.91
CA ALA A 393 -4.06 1.60 23.91
C ALA A 393 -2.85 2.33 23.31
N CYS A 394 -2.43 1.97 22.10
CA CYS A 394 -1.31 2.60 21.41
C CYS A 394 -1.63 4.00 20.83
N LEU A 395 -2.91 4.41 20.81
CA LEU A 395 -3.32 5.73 20.29
C LEU A 395 -2.99 6.86 21.27
N THR A 396 -2.59 6.53 22.50
CA THR A 396 -2.13 7.49 23.50
C THR A 396 -0.66 7.23 23.78
N GLN A 397 0.18 8.25 23.57
CA GLN A 397 1.59 8.19 23.95
C GLN A 397 1.70 8.17 25.48
N ASP A 398 2.50 7.26 26.02
CA ASP A 398 2.76 7.13 27.46
C ASP A 398 4.25 6.94 27.73
N ILE A 399 4.97 8.06 27.78
CA ILE A 399 6.43 8.08 28.03
C ILE A 399 6.75 7.68 29.48
N GLU A 400 5.92 8.09 30.45
CA GLU A 400 6.15 7.76 31.86
C GLU A 400 5.94 6.26 32.10
N GLY A 401 4.87 5.68 31.55
CA GLY A 401 4.61 4.25 31.60
C GLY A 401 5.67 3.42 30.84
N ALA A 402 6.13 3.90 29.67
CA ALA A 402 7.21 3.25 28.94
C ALA A 402 8.50 3.19 29.78
N ASN A 403 8.85 4.28 30.46
CA ASN A 403 10.01 4.34 31.35
C ASN A 403 9.87 3.41 32.55
N ALA A 404 8.70 3.42 33.21
CA ALA A 404 8.43 2.55 34.36
C ALA A 404 8.48 1.06 33.97
N LEU A 405 7.97 0.70 32.79
CA LEU A 405 8.03 -0.66 32.27
C LEU A 405 9.47 -1.13 32.02
N LEU A 406 10.32 -0.24 31.48
CA LEU A 406 11.74 -0.53 31.30
C LEU A 406 12.48 -0.66 32.63
N ASP A 407 12.17 0.20 33.61
CA ASP A 407 12.73 0.11 34.96
C ASP A 407 12.37 -1.23 35.63
N GLU A 408 11.11 -1.67 35.52
CA GLU A 408 10.64 -2.96 36.05
C GLU A 408 11.32 -4.15 35.34
N ALA A 409 11.58 -4.02 34.04
CA ALA A 409 12.29 -5.02 33.25
C ALA A 409 13.82 -5.00 33.44
N GLY A 410 14.36 -4.06 34.23
CA GLY A 410 15.78 -3.99 34.57
C GLY A 410 16.65 -3.22 33.56
N TYR A 411 16.04 -2.44 32.68
CA TYR A 411 16.75 -1.53 31.78
C TYR A 411 16.77 -0.15 32.42
N ALA A 412 17.93 0.33 32.87
CA ALA A 412 18.07 1.63 33.53
C ALA A 412 19.26 2.38 32.92
N ASP A 413 19.21 3.71 32.96
CA ASP A 413 20.38 4.54 32.70
C ASP A 413 21.28 4.51 33.94
N THR A 414 22.34 3.70 33.86
CA THR A 414 23.30 3.45 34.94
C THR A 414 24.48 4.40 34.92
N ASN A 415 24.68 5.13 33.82
CA ASN A 415 25.86 5.98 33.61
C ASN A 415 25.52 7.50 33.57
N GLY A 416 24.24 7.86 33.48
CA GLY A 416 23.71 9.21 33.47
C GLY A 416 23.78 9.93 32.11
N ASP A 417 23.93 9.22 31.00
CA ASP A 417 24.02 9.79 29.64
C ASP A 417 22.66 9.93 28.93
N GLY A 418 21.58 9.46 29.56
CA GLY A 418 20.23 9.47 29.01
C GLY A 418 19.88 8.27 28.15
N ILE A 419 20.76 7.27 28.04
CA ILE A 419 20.54 5.99 27.36
C ILE A 419 20.42 4.89 28.42
N ARG A 420 19.47 3.97 28.24
CA ARG A 420 19.28 2.83 29.15
C ARG A 420 20.19 1.68 28.74
N GLU A 421 20.81 1.02 29.72
CA GLU A 421 21.61 -0.20 29.51
C GLU A 421 20.88 -1.45 30.00
N MET A 422 21.33 -2.59 29.49
CA MET A 422 21.01 -3.90 30.06
C MET A 422 21.70 -4.11 31.42
N ALA A 423 21.28 -5.13 32.16
CA ALA A 423 21.83 -5.44 33.48
C ALA A 423 23.34 -5.77 33.48
N ASP A 424 23.91 -6.14 32.33
CA ASP A 424 25.35 -6.37 32.15
C ASP A 424 26.13 -5.11 31.75
N GLY A 425 25.45 -3.96 31.64
CA GLY A 425 26.02 -2.65 31.30
C GLY A 425 26.24 -2.44 29.81
N THR A 426 25.61 -3.24 28.95
CA THR A 426 25.67 -3.10 27.48
C THR A 426 24.44 -2.45 26.86
#